data_AF-A0A5C7PSM1-F1
#
_entry.id   AF-A0A5C7PSM1-F1
#
_cell.length_a   1.000
_cell.length_b   1.000
_cell.length_c   1.000
_cell.angle_alpha   90.00
_cell.angle_beta   90.00
_cell.angle_gamma   90.00
#
_symmetry.space_group_name_H-M   'P 1'
#
loop_
_entity.id
_entity.type
_entity.pdbx_description
1 polymer ?
#
loop_
_entity_poly.entity_id
_entity_poly.type
_entity_poly.pdbx_seq_one_letter_code
_entity_poly.pdbx_strand_id
1 'polypeptide(L)'
;MSSFIVRSAAQAAALSVTLACGAAGAAPPSVADDMPMADYLGLLAQIAPAAEEGSRAYLQAYQQRCGRHLATADLRRAMSDGDGDPMLMAMIRASHLRDSATLAQLAQRIACERRASR
;
A
#
# COMPACT_ATOMS: atom_id res chain seq x y z
N MET A 1 36.54 -60.96 14.84
CA MET A 1 36.24 -59.60 14.30
C MET A 1 34.82 -59.26 14.70
N SER A 2 34.54 -58.69 15.87
CA SER A 2 34.76 -57.29 16.30
C SER A 2 34.29 -56.22 15.28
N SER A 3 32.98 -55.94 15.37
CA SER A 3 32.40 -54.64 15.74
C SER A 3 32.22 -53.45 14.76
N PHE A 4 31.09 -52.79 15.01
CA PHE A 4 30.72 -51.37 14.87
C PHE A 4 30.37 -50.81 13.48
N ILE A 5 29.08 -50.54 13.26
CA ILE A 5 28.66 -49.32 12.56
C ILE A 5 27.64 -48.59 13.44
N VAL A 6 28.12 -47.49 14.00
CA VAL A 6 27.44 -46.55 14.88
C VAL A 6 26.44 -45.72 14.07
N ARG A 7 25.18 -45.67 14.52
CA ARG A 7 24.15 -44.73 14.06
C ARG A 7 24.47 -43.35 14.66
N SER A 8 25.05 -42.46 13.86
CA SER A 8 25.22 -41.04 14.23
C SER A 8 24.03 -40.23 13.73
N ALA A 9 23.13 -39.87 14.64
CA ALA A 9 22.05 -38.91 14.38
C ALA A 9 22.62 -37.49 14.36
N ALA A 10 22.66 -36.86 13.19
CA ALA A 10 22.99 -35.45 13.05
C ALA A 10 21.83 -34.60 13.60
N GLN A 11 22.01 -34.00 14.77
CA GLN A 11 21.07 -33.04 15.32
C GLN A 11 21.33 -31.68 14.67
N ALA A 12 20.36 -31.23 13.88
CA ALA A 12 20.37 -29.94 13.21
C ALA A 12 20.16 -28.79 14.22
N ALA A 13 20.91 -27.72 14.00
CA ALA A 13 20.99 -26.52 14.83
C ALA A 13 19.65 -25.77 14.94
N ALA A 14 19.31 -25.32 16.15
CA ALA A 14 18.29 -24.30 16.38
C ALA A 14 18.99 -23.01 16.79
N LEU A 15 19.18 -22.08 15.84
CA LEU A 15 19.50 -20.69 16.15
C LEU A 15 18.19 -19.91 16.28
N SER A 16 17.72 -19.73 17.51
CA SER A 16 16.60 -18.83 17.79
C SER A 16 17.11 -17.39 17.86
N VAL A 17 17.02 -16.67 16.75
CA VAL A 17 17.17 -15.20 16.75
C VAL A 17 15.85 -14.60 17.25
N THR A 18 15.82 -14.20 18.52
CA THR A 18 14.75 -13.33 19.06
C THR A 18 14.98 -11.91 18.58
N LEU A 19 14.36 -11.55 17.44
CA LEU A 19 14.32 -10.18 16.94
C LEU A 19 13.27 -9.41 17.75
N ALA A 20 13.73 -8.60 18.71
CA ALA A 20 12.88 -7.84 19.62
C ALA A 20 12.28 -6.60 18.92
N CYS A 21 10.96 -6.45 19.08
CA CYS A 21 10.08 -5.29 18.89
C CYS A 21 10.60 -4.11 18.05
N GLY A 22 10.01 -3.97 16.85
CA GLY A 22 9.95 -2.70 16.16
C GLY A 22 9.14 -1.69 16.97
N ALA A 23 9.82 -0.66 17.48
CA ALA A 23 9.15 0.58 17.82
C ALA A 23 8.76 1.25 16.50
N ALA A 24 7.50 1.11 16.09
CA ALA A 24 6.87 2.00 15.12
C ALA A 24 6.76 3.38 15.78
N GLY A 25 7.88 4.08 15.89
CA GLY A 25 7.87 5.52 16.13
C GLY A 25 7.15 6.14 14.95
N ALA A 26 6.02 6.80 15.21
CA ALA A 26 5.38 7.64 14.22
C ALA A 26 6.46 8.57 13.66
N ALA A 27 6.86 8.33 12.42
CA ALA A 27 7.83 9.19 11.75
C ALA A 27 7.27 10.63 11.80
N PRO A 28 8.12 11.63 12.07
CA PRO A 28 7.66 13.02 11.99
C PRO A 28 7.03 13.25 10.61
N PRO A 29 5.96 14.06 10.51
CA PRO A 29 5.37 14.38 9.21
C PRO A 29 6.49 14.86 8.30
N SER A 30 6.70 14.11 7.23
CA SER A 30 7.66 14.44 6.20
C SER A 30 7.22 15.75 5.54
N VAL A 31 8.14 16.54 5.00
CA VAL A 31 7.78 17.74 4.21
C VAL A 31 6.84 17.39 3.04
N ALA A 32 6.83 16.12 2.62
CA ALA A 32 5.89 15.58 1.62
C ALA A 32 4.45 15.35 2.15
N ASP A 33 4.19 15.42 3.46
CA ASP A 33 2.84 15.39 4.05
C ASP A 33 2.08 16.70 3.81
N ASP A 34 2.80 17.82 3.72
CA ASP A 34 2.22 19.16 3.49
C ASP A 34 2.05 19.53 2.01
N MET A 35 2.39 18.61 1.09
CA MET A 35 2.30 18.88 -0.34
C MET A 35 0.84 19.07 -0.78
N PRO A 36 0.50 20.13 -1.54
CA PRO A 36 -0.81 20.29 -2.14
C PRO A 36 -1.15 19.09 -3.06
N MET A 37 -2.40 18.63 -3.02
CA MET A 37 -2.84 17.47 -3.79
C MET A 37 -2.54 17.61 -5.29
N ALA A 38 -2.74 18.82 -5.84
CA ALA A 38 -2.48 19.12 -7.24
C ALA A 38 -1.00 18.92 -7.62
N ASP A 39 -0.07 19.33 -6.75
CA ASP A 39 1.36 19.18 -7.00
C ASP A 39 1.78 17.71 -6.94
N TYR A 40 1.24 16.97 -5.97
CA TYR A 40 1.49 15.53 -5.87
C TYR A 40 0.99 14.77 -7.12
N LEU A 41 -0.23 15.06 -7.59
CA LEU A 41 -0.73 14.51 -8.84
C LEU A 41 0.13 14.96 -10.03
N GLY A 42 0.59 16.21 -10.07
CA GLY A 42 1.49 16.70 -11.10
C GLY A 42 2.82 15.95 -11.18
N LEU A 43 3.36 15.48 -10.05
CA LEU A 43 4.53 14.59 -10.02
C LEU A 43 4.19 13.20 -10.54
N LEU A 44 3.03 12.65 -10.15
CA LEU A 44 2.58 11.35 -10.66
C LEU A 44 2.40 11.38 -12.18
N ALA A 45 1.85 12.45 -12.74
CA ALA A 45 1.68 12.61 -14.18
C ALA A 45 3.01 12.49 -14.95
N GLN A 46 4.12 12.93 -14.35
CA GLN A 46 5.44 12.88 -14.96
C GLN A 46 6.09 11.50 -14.88
N ILE A 47 5.83 10.75 -13.80
CA ILE A 47 6.53 9.48 -13.50
C ILE A 47 5.71 8.26 -13.94
N ALA A 48 4.41 8.31 -13.69
CA ALA A 48 3.47 7.22 -13.94
C ALA A 48 2.09 7.80 -14.27
N PRO A 49 1.81 8.17 -15.53
CA PRO A 49 0.54 8.77 -15.93
C PRO A 49 -0.69 7.97 -15.48
N ALA A 50 -0.64 6.63 -15.56
CA ALA A 50 -1.73 5.79 -15.09
C ALA A 50 -1.95 5.86 -13.56
N ALA A 51 -0.89 6.11 -12.78
CA ALA A 51 -1.01 6.30 -11.34
C ALA A 51 -1.70 7.63 -11.02
N GLU A 52 -1.44 8.68 -11.80
CA GLU A 52 -2.12 9.96 -11.69
C GLU A 52 -3.61 9.83 -12.01
N GLU A 53 -3.93 9.22 -13.16
CA GLU A 53 -5.32 9.01 -13.60
C GLU A 53 -6.10 8.17 -12.59
N GLY A 54 -5.52 7.05 -12.14
CA GLY A 54 -6.12 6.19 -11.13
C GLY A 54 -6.29 6.88 -9.77
N SER A 55 -5.33 7.71 -9.37
CA SER A 55 -5.43 8.49 -8.13
C SER A 55 -6.54 9.54 -8.23
N ARG A 56 -6.69 10.22 -9.36
CA ARG A 56 -7.83 11.16 -9.57
C ARG A 56 -9.17 10.45 -9.48
N ALA A 57 -9.29 9.29 -10.14
CA ALA A 57 -10.51 8.49 -10.08
C ALA A 57 -10.83 8.06 -8.64
N TYR A 58 -9.81 7.63 -7.89
CA TYR A 58 -9.94 7.29 -6.48
C TYR A 58 -10.39 8.46 -5.62
N LEU A 59 -9.75 9.63 -5.74
CA LEU A 59 -10.10 10.84 -5.00
C LEU A 59 -11.52 11.30 -5.30
N GLN A 60 -11.94 11.27 -6.56
CA GLN A 60 -13.30 11.63 -6.97
C GLN A 60 -14.33 10.68 -6.35
N ALA A 61 -14.12 9.37 -6.49
CA ALA A 61 -15.04 8.37 -5.94
C ALA A 61 -15.05 8.40 -4.40
N TYR A 62 -13.92 8.70 -3.77
CA TYR A 62 -13.82 8.93 -2.33
C TYR A 62 -14.66 10.13 -1.90
N GLN A 63 -14.51 11.28 -2.56
CA GLN A 63 -15.31 12.47 -2.26
C GLN A 63 -16.81 12.20 -2.43
N GLN A 64 -17.20 11.56 -3.53
CA GLN A 64 -18.60 11.26 -3.82
C GLN A 64 -19.24 10.35 -2.77
N ARG A 65 -18.49 9.36 -2.26
CA ARG A 65 -19.04 8.38 -1.31
C ARG A 65 -18.88 8.77 0.15
N CYS A 66 -17.78 9.44 0.48
CA CYS A 66 -17.41 9.74 1.85
C CYS A 66 -17.73 11.19 2.25
N GLY A 67 -18.16 12.02 1.30
CA GLY A 67 -18.57 13.41 1.54
C GLY A 67 -17.42 14.32 1.98
N ARG A 68 -16.17 13.88 1.84
CA ARG A 68 -14.96 14.62 2.24
C ARG A 68 -13.80 14.37 1.29
N HIS A 69 -12.88 15.31 1.26
CA HIS A 69 -11.61 15.13 0.54
C HIS A 69 -10.66 14.24 1.35
N LEU A 70 -9.89 13.43 0.64
CA LEU A 70 -8.77 12.70 1.20
C LEU A 70 -7.55 13.63 1.29
N ALA A 71 -6.79 13.57 2.39
CA ALA A 71 -5.56 14.35 2.52
C ALA A 71 -4.46 13.79 1.60
N THR A 72 -3.55 14.64 1.14
CA THR A 72 -2.41 14.20 0.30
C THR A 72 -1.55 13.16 1.00
N ALA A 73 -1.31 13.33 2.31
CA ALA A 73 -0.60 12.37 3.15
C ALA A 73 -1.25 10.97 3.11
N ASP A 74 -2.58 10.89 3.17
CA ASP A 74 -3.31 9.62 3.13
C ASP A 74 -3.25 8.97 1.75
N LEU A 75 -3.32 9.75 0.66
CA LEU A 75 -3.13 9.22 -0.68
C LEU A 75 -1.72 8.65 -0.88
N ARG A 76 -0.70 9.39 -0.43
CA ARG A 76 0.70 8.95 -0.54
C ARG A 76 0.95 7.70 0.30
N ARG A 77 0.36 7.63 1.50
CA ARG A 77 0.37 6.44 2.35
C ARG A 77 -0.30 5.26 1.63
N ALA A 78 -1.51 5.45 1.11
CA ALA A 78 -2.22 4.45 0.31
C ALA A 78 -1.42 4.00 -0.93
N MET A 79 -0.53 4.83 -1.48
CA MET A 79 0.32 4.44 -2.60
C MET A 79 1.57 3.66 -2.17
N SER A 80 2.12 3.97 -0.99
CA SER A 80 3.48 3.57 -0.60
C SER A 80 3.52 2.51 0.52
N ASP A 81 2.42 2.29 1.22
CA ASP A 81 2.35 1.31 2.32
C ASP A 81 2.37 -0.12 1.77
N GLY A 82 3.48 -0.83 1.96
CA GLY A 82 3.63 -2.22 1.50
C GLY A 82 3.47 -2.33 -0.02
N ASP A 83 2.47 -3.10 -0.46
CA ASP A 83 2.09 -3.23 -1.87
C ASP A 83 1.14 -2.12 -2.36
N GLY A 84 0.84 -1.14 -1.49
CA GLY A 84 -0.19 -0.12 -1.67
C GLY A 84 -1.59 -0.58 -1.22
N ASP A 85 -2.51 0.37 -1.14
CA ASP A 85 -3.93 0.14 -0.92
C ASP A 85 -4.50 -0.62 -2.13
N PRO A 86 -5.10 -1.81 -1.92
CA PRO A 86 -5.54 -2.64 -3.02
C PRO A 86 -6.65 -2.00 -3.86
N MET A 87 -7.47 -1.11 -3.28
CA MET A 87 -8.50 -0.39 -4.04
C MET A 87 -7.86 0.66 -4.96
N LEU A 88 -6.92 1.45 -4.44
CA LEU A 88 -6.14 2.40 -5.22
C LEU A 88 -5.36 1.70 -6.33
N MET A 89 -4.64 0.61 -6.01
CA MET A 89 -3.87 -0.14 -7.00
C MET A 89 -4.77 -0.75 -8.10
N ALA A 90 -5.97 -1.22 -7.74
CA ALA A 90 -6.94 -1.70 -8.71
C ALA A 90 -7.43 -0.58 -9.64
N MET A 91 -7.67 0.62 -9.11
CA MET A 91 -8.07 1.78 -9.93
C MET A 91 -6.95 2.25 -10.86
N ILE A 92 -5.70 2.25 -10.39
CA ILE A 92 -4.52 2.55 -11.22
C ILE A 92 -4.41 1.56 -12.38
N ARG A 93 -4.56 0.25 -12.09
CA ARG A 93 -4.57 -0.79 -13.13
C ARG A 93 -5.71 -0.59 -14.12
N ALA A 94 -6.92 -0.32 -13.65
CA ALA A 94 -8.08 -0.12 -14.52
C ALA A 94 -7.90 1.14 -15.41
N SER A 95 -7.29 2.20 -14.88
CA SER A 95 -6.95 3.41 -15.63
C SER A 95 -5.91 3.12 -16.71
N HIS A 96 -4.84 2.40 -16.36
CA HIS A 96 -3.83 1.93 -17.32
C HIS A 96 -4.44 1.12 -18.47
N LEU A 97 -5.41 0.24 -18.16
CA LEU A 97 -6.12 -0.58 -19.15
C LEU A 97 -7.25 0.17 -19.88
N ARG A 98 -7.53 1.42 -19.50
CA ARG A 98 -8.67 2.22 -19.98
C ARG A 98 -10.01 1.51 -19.80
N ASP A 99 -10.13 0.74 -18.72
CA ASP A 99 -11.33 -0.01 -18.37
C ASP A 99 -12.27 0.84 -17.50
N SER A 100 -13.08 1.65 -18.18
CA SER A 100 -14.06 2.53 -17.52
C SER A 100 -15.15 1.77 -16.77
N ALA A 101 -15.51 0.57 -17.22
CA ALA A 101 -16.50 -0.27 -16.55
C ALA A 101 -15.98 -0.76 -15.19
N THR A 102 -14.74 -1.26 -15.15
CA THR A 102 -14.09 -1.65 -13.90
C THR A 102 -13.87 -0.44 -12.98
N LEU A 103 -13.44 0.71 -13.52
CA LEU A 103 -13.33 1.94 -12.72
C LEU A 103 -14.65 2.31 -12.04
N ALA A 104 -15.77 2.29 -12.78
CA ALA A 104 -17.09 2.59 -12.23
C ALA A 104 -17.52 1.57 -11.15
N GLN A 105 -17.18 0.29 -11.31
CA GLN A 105 -17.46 -0.73 -10.30
C GLN A 105 -16.60 -0.57 -9.04
N LEU A 106 -15.32 -0.26 -9.19
CA LEU A 106 -14.41 -0.01 -8.07
C LEU A 106 -14.82 1.25 -7.30
N ALA A 107 -15.23 2.31 -8.02
CA ALA A 107 -15.70 3.55 -7.42
C ALA A 107 -16.82 3.31 -6.40
N GLN A 108 -17.77 2.44 -6.71
CA GLN A 108 -18.89 2.10 -5.82
C GLN A 108 -18.46 1.38 -4.54
N ARG A 109 -17.29 0.74 -4.53
CA ARG A 109 -16.78 -0.12 -3.46
C ARG A 109 -15.76 0.53 -2.53
N ILE A 110 -15.46 1.83 -2.71
CA ILE A 110 -14.50 2.53 -1.85
C ILE A 110 -14.87 2.38 -0.36
N ALA A 111 -13.91 2.46 0.55
CA ALA A 111 -14.18 2.49 1.98
C ALA A 111 -13.99 3.93 2.50
N CYS A 112 -14.96 4.40 3.31
CA CYS A 112 -14.88 5.69 4.00
C CYS A 112 -14.33 5.45 5.40
N GLU A 113 -13.05 5.10 5.47
CA GLU A 113 -12.22 4.90 6.66
C GLU A 113 -12.89 4.62 8.03
N ARG A 114 -12.71 3.36 8.46
CA ARG A 114 -12.30 2.94 9.82
C ARG A 114 -11.11 1.96 9.73
N ARG A 115 -10.22 2.11 8.74
CA ARG A 115 -9.11 1.19 8.39
C ARG A 115 -7.71 1.79 8.57
N ALA A 116 -7.58 2.96 9.19
CA ALA A 116 -6.35 3.52 9.74
C ALA A 116 -6.02 2.98 11.14
N SER A 117 -6.65 1.87 11.56
CA SER A 117 -6.35 1.21 12.82
C SER A 117 -6.60 -0.28 12.69
N ARG A 118 -5.60 -1.02 12.18
CA ARG A 118 -5.37 -2.39 12.59
C ARG A 118 -3.95 -2.85 12.28
#